data_AF-A0A1I1TE71-F1
#
_entry.id   AF-A0A1I1TE71-F1
#
_cell.length_a   1.000
_cell.length_b   1.000
_cell.length_c   1.000
_cell.angle_alpha   90.00
_cell.angle_beta   90.00
_cell.angle_gamma   90.00
#
_symmetry.space_group_name_H-M   'P 1'
#
loop_
_entity.id
_entity.type
_entity.pdbx_description
1 polymer ?
#
loop_
_entity_poly.entity_id
_entity_poly.type
_entity_poly.pdbx_seq_one_letter_code
_entity_poly.pdbx_strand_id
1 'polypeptide(L)' 'MMPLYFPEDKTEYIIPAIVCVLFIIGAIATWRMFIKSSEREAKNLKEMEKRIMRK' A
#
# COMPACT_ATOMS: atom_id res chain seq x y z
N MET A 1 31.49 3.44 -5.95
CA MET A 1 30.48 2.37 -5.78
C MET A 1 30.53 1.92 -4.33
N MET A 2 29.43 1.98 -3.60
CA MET A 2 29.36 1.48 -2.22
C MET A 2 29.33 -0.06 -2.29
N PRO A 3 30.29 -0.80 -1.72
CA PRO A 3 30.25 -2.25 -1.75
C PRO A 3 28.98 -2.73 -1.01
N LEU A 4 28.17 -3.58 -1.64
CA LEU A 4 27.06 -4.22 -0.94
C LEU A 4 27.63 -5.06 0.20
N TYR A 5 27.15 -4.83 1.42
CA TYR A 5 27.45 -5.72 2.54
C TYR A 5 26.78 -7.06 2.30
N PHE A 6 27.58 -8.08 2.03
CA PHE A 6 27.14 -9.45 1.92
C PHE A 6 27.71 -10.23 3.11
N PRO A 7 26.94 -10.46 4.17
CA PRO A 7 27.39 -11.33 5.25
C PRO A 7 27.70 -12.73 4.72
N GLU A 8 28.82 -13.28 5.20
CA GLU A 8 29.21 -14.67 4.96
C GLU A 8 28.19 -15.63 5.57
N ASP A 9 27.67 -15.29 6.75
CA ASP A 9 26.58 -16.00 7.41
C ASP A 9 25.21 -15.47 6.96
N LYS A 10 24.40 -16.34 6.33
CA LYS A 10 23.08 -15.96 5.80
C LYS A 10 22.06 -15.65 6.91
N THR A 11 22.32 -16.05 8.14
CA THR A 11 21.43 -15.77 9.27
C THR A 11 21.34 -14.28 9.59
N GLU A 12 22.36 -13.47 9.25
CA GLU A 12 22.33 -12.02 9.43
C GLU A 12 21.25 -11.34 8.57
N TYR A 13 20.74 -11.99 7.51
CA TYR A 13 19.64 -11.47 6.70
C TYR A 13 18.24 -11.66 7.31
N ILE A 14 18.09 -12.45 8.38
CA ILE A 14 16.78 -12.76 8.96
C ILE A 14 16.09 -11.47 9.45
N ILE A 15 16.83 -10.60 10.14
CA ILE A 15 16.28 -9.34 10.65
C ILE A 15 15.85 -8.42 9.49
N PRO A 16 16.71 -8.12 8.48
CA PRO A 16 16.30 -7.39 7.29
C PRO A 16 15.08 -7.99 6.58
N ALA A 17 15.02 -9.31 6.42
CA ALA A 17 13.92 -9.99 5.75
C ALA A 17 12.59 -9.78 6.51
N ILE A 18 12.60 -9.89 7.84
CA ILE A 18 11.41 -9.64 8.67
C ILE A 18 10.95 -8.19 8.50
N VAL A 19 11.87 -7.22 8.55
CA VAL A 19 11.54 -5.80 8.36
C VAL A 19 10.94 -5.56 6.98
N CYS A 20 11.53 -6.13 5.92
CA CYS A 20 10.99 -6.04 4.56
C CYS A 20 9.58 -6.62 4.47
N VAL A 21 9.34 -7.80 5.06
CA VAL A 21 8.02 -8.44 5.07
C VAL A 21 6.99 -7.57 5.80
N LEU A 22 7.33 -7.03 6.97
CA LEU A 22 6.45 -6.12 7.71
C LEU A 22 6.12 -4.87 6.90
N PHE A 23 7.10 -4.30 6.20
CA PHE A 23 6.89 -3.14 5.35
C PHE A 23 5.97 -3.44 4.16
N ILE A 24 6.15 -4.59 3.50
CA ILE A 24 5.29 -5.05 2.40
C ILE A 24 3.85 -5.24 2.89
N ILE A 25 3.66 -5.86 4.05
CA ILE A 25 2.34 -6.03 4.66
C ILE A 25 1.68 -4.66 4.90
N GLY A 26 2.44 -3.71 5.47
CA GLY A 26 1.98 -2.34 5.67
C GLY A 26 1.58 -1.66 4.36
N ALA A 27 2.41 -1.75 3.32
CA ALA A 27 2.14 -1.17 2.01
C ALA A 27 0.85 -1.75 1.37
N ILE A 28 0.67 -3.07 1.44
CA ILE A 28 -0.55 -3.73 0.92
C ILE A 28 -1.78 -3.29 1.71
N ALA A 29 -1.68 -3.18 3.03
CA ALA A 29 -2.78 -2.72 3.87
C ALA A 29 -3.17 -1.27 3.54
N THR A 30 -2.20 -0.36 3.47
CA THR A 30 -2.42 1.05 3.09
C THR A 30 -3.03 1.17 1.69
N TRP A 31 -2.50 0.44 0.72
CA TRP A 31 -3.03 0.42 -0.65
C TRP A 31 -4.49 -0.01 -0.70
N ARG A 32 -4.84 -1.09 0.03
CA ARG A 32 -6.24 -1.57 0.11
C ARG A 32 -7.16 -0.57 0.79
N MET A 33 -6.71 0.09 1.85
CA MET A 33 -7.48 1.15 2.51
C MET A 33 -7.76 2.31 1.55
N PHE A 34 -6.76 2.71 0.77
CA PHE A 34 -6.87 3.81 -0.19
C PHE A 34 -7.87 3.52 -1.31
N ILE A 35 -7.79 2.33 -1.93
CA ILE A 35 -8.76 1.92 -2.98
C ILE A 35 -10.19 1.94 -2.43
N LYS A 36 -10.42 1.33 -1.28
CA LYS A 36 -11.77 1.27 -0.69
C LYS A 36 -12.32 2.66 -0.38
N SER A 37 -11.46 3.58 0.08
CA SER A 37 -11.85 4.97 0.31
C SER A 37 -12.22 5.67 -1.01
N SER A 38 -11.39 5.49 -2.04
CA SER A 38 -11.61 6.09 -3.37
C SER A 38 -12.89 5.59 -4.04
N GLU A 39 -13.19 4.28 -3.97
CA GLU A 39 -14.41 3.72 -4.53
C GLU A 39 -15.68 4.29 -3.87
N ARG A 40 -15.64 4.48 -2.54
CA ARG A 40 -16.76 5.08 -1.80
C ARG A 40 -16.98 6.53 -2.23
N GLU A 41 -15.91 7.29 -2.38
CA GLU A 41 -15.98 8.68 -2.81
C GLU A 41 -16.49 8.80 -4.26
N ALA A 42 -15.98 7.96 -5.17
CA ALA A 42 -16.44 7.91 -6.55
C ALA A 42 -17.94 7.56 -6.66
N LYS A 43 -18.44 6.64 -5.82
CA LYS A 43 -19.87 6.32 -5.77
C LYS A 43 -20.70 7.51 -5.30
N ASN A 44 -20.27 8.18 -4.23
CA ASN A 44 -20.97 9.35 -3.70
C ASN A 44 -21.04 10.48 -4.75
N LEU A 45 -19.94 10.73 -5.46
CA LEU A 45 -19.88 11.74 -6.52
C LEU A 45 -20.87 11.43 -7.66
N LYS A 46 -20.90 10.18 -8.14
CA LYS A 46 -21.86 9.74 -9.16
C LYS A 46 -23.32 9.93 -8.72
N GLU A 47 -23.62 9.69 -7.45
CA GLU A 47 -24.96 9.95 -6.91
C GLU A 47 -25.29 11.45 -6.85
N MET A 48 -24.32 12.30 -6.51
CA MET A 48 -24.47 13.76 -6.53
C MET A 48 -24.71 14.27 -7.96
N GLU A 49 -23.91 13.84 -8.94
CA GLU A 49 -24.08 14.19 -10.35
C GLU A 49 -25.48 13.82 -10.86
N LYS A 50 -25.97 12.61 -10.56
CA LYS A 50 -27.34 12.17 -10.91
C LYS A 50 -28.44 12.99 -10.26
N ARG A 51 -28.20 13.63 -9.11
CA ARG A 51 -29.17 14.54 -8.47
C ARG A 51 -29.18 15.90 -9.15
N ILE A 52 -28.01 16.39 -9.57
CA ILE A 52 -27.88 17.66 -10.30
C ILE A 52 -28.51 17.54 -11.69
N MET A 53 -28.24 16.47 -12.44
CA MET A 53 -28.79 16.27 -13.80
C MET A 53 -30.30 15.98 -13.84
N ARG A 54 -30.93 15.63 -12.72
CA ARG A 54 -32.39 15.40 -12.63
C ARG A 54 -33.18 16.65 -12.28
N LYS A 55 -32.51 17.77 -11.99
CA LYS A 55 -33.10 19.11 -11.88
C LYS A 55 -32.93 19.85 -13.19
#